data_AF-A0A7C7YTS8-F1
#
_entry.id   AF-A0A7C7YTS8-F1
#
_cell.length_a   1.000
_cell.length_b   1.000
_cell.length_c   1.000
_cell.angle_alpha   90.00
_cell.angle_beta   90.00
_cell.angle_gamma   90.00
#
_symmetry.space_group_name_H-M   'P 1'
#
loop_
_entity.id
_entity.type
_entity.pdbx_description
1 polymer ?
#
loop_
_entity_poly.entity_id
_entity_poly.type
_entity_poly.pdbx_seq_one_letter_code
_entity_poly.pdbx_strand_id
1 'polypeptide(L)'
;MVRTSSLPPVLQQQAIDIEAIARASGLDFFDVIFEYLDARQVNAVAAYGGFPVRYPSWRFGMEYERLDKGYSWGLSKIYELVINNDPTYAYLVRANSAMEQKLVMAHVFGHADFFKHNIWFSPSERRMVDVMATGATRVRRYIDTYGQDRVDEFLDGVLALDNLIDPYLPLREATSRRSFVRPVSPLERARHSFAQASASPEEREAAEERALSQEDPTTLPTLDVLGFLAEEADLAEWQRDILRIVRQEAYYFVPQRMTKIMNEGWASFWHSRILTRSVLGADEIVDFADCHSGATATQPGQLNPYKLGIDLFRHAEETGHDLFQLRALHNDVSFIDKLVDEEFAAKSELFLYSKNPRTGRMEVSGRDWQKIKKQLLCELASGGLPQIELVQRDFGGQGELLLRHRFDGRELQLDQAGETLRSLARLWGRTCHLETLIEGQPLRIKSDGEEISRVEQSPSASTPPAGEGEQPAA
;
A
#
# COMPACT_ATOMS: atom_id res chain seq x y z
N MET A 1 22.33 -14.37 -13.09
CA MET A 1 23.47 -13.90 -13.91
C MET A 1 23.22 -12.40 -14.12
N VAL A 2 23.81 -11.53 -13.30
CA VAL A 2 23.51 -10.08 -13.26
C VAL A 2 23.85 -9.47 -14.63
N ARG A 3 22.84 -9.20 -15.46
CA ARG A 3 23.03 -8.60 -16.78
C ARG A 3 23.26 -7.10 -16.62
N THR A 4 24.52 -6.70 -16.85
CA THR A 4 25.03 -5.36 -17.22
C THR A 4 24.07 -4.20 -17.01
N SER A 5 24.10 -3.65 -15.80
CA SER A 5 23.57 -2.33 -15.50
C SER A 5 24.69 -1.30 -15.44
N SER A 6 24.30 -0.03 -15.35
CA SER A 6 25.11 1.19 -15.23
C SER A 6 26.07 1.27 -14.02
N LEU A 7 26.31 0.16 -13.32
CA LEU A 7 27.11 0.10 -12.09
C LEU A 7 28.62 0.13 -12.36
N PRO A 8 29.39 0.89 -11.57
CA PRO A 8 30.83 0.73 -11.48
C PRO A 8 31.21 -0.72 -11.13
N PRO A 9 32.33 -1.26 -11.65
CA PRO A 9 32.74 -2.66 -11.43
C PRO A 9 32.83 -3.08 -9.95
N VAL A 10 33.25 -2.16 -9.08
CA VAL A 10 33.34 -2.42 -7.63
C VAL A 10 31.96 -2.64 -7.03
N LEU A 11 30.96 -1.83 -7.39
CA LEU A 11 29.58 -1.98 -6.90
C LEU A 11 28.92 -3.23 -7.47
N GLN A 12 29.23 -3.58 -8.72
CA GLN A 12 28.74 -4.81 -9.32
C GLN A 12 29.25 -6.04 -8.57
N GLN A 13 30.53 -6.07 -8.19
CA GLN A 13 31.08 -7.16 -7.40
C GLN A 13 30.43 -7.23 -6.01
N GLN A 14 30.26 -6.09 -5.34
CA GLN A 14 29.56 -6.03 -4.04
C GLN A 14 28.14 -6.56 -4.12
N ALA A 15 27.39 -6.20 -5.18
CA ALA A 15 26.03 -6.70 -5.38
C ALA A 15 26.01 -8.23 -5.52
N ILE A 16 26.95 -8.81 -6.27
CA ILE A 16 27.09 -10.27 -6.45
C ILE A 16 27.43 -10.96 -5.12
N ASP A 17 28.37 -10.40 -4.36
CA ASP A 17 28.81 -10.98 -3.08
C ASP A 17 27.67 -10.96 -2.05
N ILE A 18 26.97 -9.82 -1.94
CA ILE A 18 25.82 -9.67 -1.06
C ILE A 18 24.66 -10.58 -1.50
N GLU A 19 24.40 -10.71 -2.80
CA GLU A 19 23.38 -11.62 -3.33
C GLU A 19 23.67 -13.07 -2.92
N ALA A 20 24.93 -13.51 -3.06
CA ALA A 20 25.34 -14.86 -2.69
C ALA A 20 25.11 -15.14 -1.19
N ILE A 21 25.44 -14.16 -0.33
CA ILE A 21 25.21 -14.25 1.12
C ILE A 21 23.71 -14.25 1.46
N ALA A 22 22.92 -13.41 0.79
CA ALA A 22 21.47 -13.34 0.97
C ALA A 22 20.81 -14.70 0.65
N ARG A 23 21.17 -15.30 -0.50
CA ARG A 23 20.69 -16.63 -0.88
C ARG A 23 21.16 -17.73 0.06
N ALA A 24 22.42 -17.68 0.50
CA ALA A 24 22.95 -18.63 1.49
C ALA A 24 22.26 -18.52 2.85
N SER A 25 21.70 -17.35 3.17
CA SER A 25 20.93 -17.10 4.40
C SER A 25 19.48 -17.60 4.31
N GLY A 26 19.05 -18.13 3.17
CA GLY A 26 17.70 -18.67 2.94
C GLY A 26 16.72 -17.70 2.29
N LEU A 27 17.17 -16.52 1.85
CA LEU A 27 16.33 -15.59 1.09
C LEU A 27 16.15 -16.07 -0.35
N ASP A 28 14.93 -15.94 -0.86
CA ASP A 28 14.59 -16.26 -2.24
C ASP A 28 13.85 -15.09 -2.89
N PHE A 29 14.36 -14.64 -4.03
CA PHE A 29 13.89 -13.43 -4.71
C PHE A 29 14.10 -13.55 -6.23
N PHE A 30 13.38 -12.72 -6.98
CA PHE A 30 13.60 -12.55 -8.43
C PHE A 30 14.97 -11.95 -8.71
N ASP A 31 15.44 -12.02 -9.95
CA ASP A 31 16.68 -11.34 -10.33
C ASP A 31 16.55 -9.83 -10.01
N VAL A 32 17.55 -9.27 -9.31
CA VAL A 32 17.57 -7.85 -8.93
C VAL A 32 18.50 -7.09 -9.87
N ILE A 33 17.97 -6.05 -10.50
CA ILE A 33 18.71 -5.13 -11.37
C ILE A 33 18.89 -3.81 -10.62
N PHE A 34 20.13 -3.47 -10.30
CA PHE A 34 20.48 -2.20 -9.69
C PHE A 34 20.85 -1.16 -10.75
N GLU A 35 20.15 -0.03 -10.75
CA GLU A 35 20.44 1.13 -11.59
C GLU A 35 21.13 2.24 -10.80
N TYR A 36 22.18 2.83 -11.36
CA TYR A 36 23.02 3.83 -10.67
C TYR A 36 22.66 5.26 -11.08
N LEU A 37 21.88 5.94 -10.26
CA LEU A 37 21.28 7.22 -10.57
C LEU A 37 21.87 8.37 -9.74
N ASP A 38 21.91 9.58 -10.29
CA ASP A 38 22.15 10.78 -9.49
C ASP A 38 20.92 11.20 -8.67
N ALA A 39 21.08 12.15 -7.74
CA ALA A 39 19.99 12.56 -6.85
C ALA A 39 18.78 13.15 -7.62
N ARG A 40 19.01 13.87 -8.74
CA ARG A 40 17.92 14.44 -9.54
C ARG A 40 17.14 13.35 -10.26
N GLN A 41 17.84 12.36 -10.79
CA GLN A 41 17.24 11.19 -11.44
C GLN A 41 16.43 10.37 -10.44
N VAL A 42 16.95 10.12 -9.24
CA VAL A 42 16.20 9.42 -8.17
C VAL A 42 14.94 10.19 -7.80
N ASN A 43 15.02 11.51 -7.60
CA ASN A 43 13.85 12.33 -7.32
C ASN A 43 12.82 12.28 -8.47
N ALA A 44 13.26 12.26 -9.72
CA ALA A 44 12.36 12.14 -10.88
C ALA A 44 11.63 10.79 -10.92
N VAL A 45 12.35 9.69 -10.68
CA VAL A 45 11.75 8.34 -10.65
C VAL A 45 10.85 8.18 -9.42
N ALA A 46 11.25 8.72 -8.26
CA ALA A 46 10.44 8.73 -7.05
C ALA A 46 9.15 9.55 -7.19
N ALA A 47 9.18 10.66 -7.92
CA ALA A 47 7.99 11.43 -8.25
C ALA A 47 6.96 10.61 -9.06
N TYR A 48 7.43 9.70 -9.92
CA TYR A 48 6.58 8.72 -10.60
C TYR A 48 6.25 7.48 -9.74
N GLY A 49 6.63 7.45 -8.47
CA GLY A 49 6.36 6.34 -7.56
C GLY A 49 7.21 5.10 -7.85
N GLY A 50 8.44 5.27 -8.36
CA GLY A 50 9.34 4.16 -8.68
C GLY A 50 9.48 3.89 -10.16
N PHE A 51 8.54 4.31 -10.99
CA PHE A 51 8.49 3.87 -12.38
C PHE A 51 9.20 4.85 -13.33
N PRO A 52 9.92 4.34 -14.34
CA PRO A 52 10.62 5.20 -15.32
C PRO A 52 9.65 5.94 -16.24
N VAL A 53 8.47 5.36 -16.50
CA VAL A 53 7.44 5.93 -17.39
C VAL A 53 6.07 5.76 -16.73
N ARG A 54 5.34 6.86 -16.62
CA ARG A 54 3.90 6.90 -16.28
C ARG A 54 3.19 7.88 -17.19
N TYR A 55 1.85 7.90 -17.11
CA TYR A 55 1.05 8.88 -17.83
C TYR A 55 1.50 10.31 -17.47
N PRO A 56 1.40 11.26 -18.41
CA PRO A 56 1.69 12.65 -18.10
C PRO A 56 0.65 13.18 -17.10
N SER A 57 1.13 13.84 -16.05
CA SER A 57 0.29 14.60 -15.10
C SER A 57 1.16 15.61 -14.39
N TRP A 58 0.63 16.81 -14.19
CA TRP A 58 1.30 17.90 -13.45
C TRP A 58 1.56 17.54 -11.97
N ARG A 59 0.77 16.61 -11.39
CA ARG A 59 0.97 16.07 -10.02
C ARG A 59 2.40 15.56 -9.82
N PHE A 60 2.95 14.88 -10.82
CA PHE A 60 4.31 14.36 -10.75
C PHE A 60 5.37 15.47 -10.80
N GLY A 61 5.11 16.56 -11.53
CA GLY A 61 5.97 17.75 -11.52
C GLY A 61 5.99 18.43 -10.16
N MET A 62 4.82 18.57 -9.51
CA MET A 62 4.75 19.09 -8.14
C MET A 62 5.49 18.19 -7.13
N GLU A 63 5.32 16.87 -7.26
CA GLU A 63 6.01 15.92 -6.39
C GLU A 63 7.53 16.03 -6.56
N TYR A 64 8.01 16.10 -7.81
CA TYR A 64 9.42 16.30 -8.10
C TYR A 64 9.98 17.57 -7.43
N GLU A 65 9.29 18.70 -7.58
CA GLU A 65 9.68 19.97 -6.95
C GLU A 65 9.74 19.87 -5.42
N ARG A 66 8.81 19.13 -4.81
CA ARG A 66 8.82 18.89 -3.36
C ARG A 66 10.02 18.05 -2.94
N LEU A 67 10.29 16.96 -3.66
CA LEU A 67 11.40 16.04 -3.38
C LEU A 67 12.76 16.73 -3.60
N ASP A 68 12.93 17.48 -4.68
CA ASP A 68 14.17 18.18 -5.01
C ASP A 68 14.52 19.27 -3.99
N LYS A 69 13.52 20.05 -3.53
CA LYS A 69 13.71 21.04 -2.45
C LYS A 69 14.00 20.37 -1.12
N GLY A 70 13.28 19.28 -0.80
CA GLY A 70 13.52 18.50 0.41
C GLY A 70 14.96 17.99 0.48
N TYR A 71 15.47 17.47 -0.63
CA TYR A 71 16.87 17.05 -0.74
C TYR A 71 17.86 18.22 -0.65
N SER A 72 17.61 19.29 -1.41
CA SER A 72 18.50 20.46 -1.46
C SER A 72 18.63 21.18 -0.11
N TRP A 73 17.60 21.12 0.72
CA TRP A 73 17.61 21.67 2.08
C TRP A 73 18.03 20.66 3.15
N GLY A 74 18.35 19.41 2.77
CA GLY A 74 18.74 18.35 3.71
C GLY A 74 17.60 17.85 4.61
N LEU A 75 16.35 18.08 4.22
CA LEU A 75 15.15 17.65 4.96
C LEU A 75 14.80 16.18 4.70
N SER A 76 15.12 15.67 3.51
CA SER A 76 14.84 14.28 3.12
C SER A 76 15.94 13.73 2.22
N LYS A 77 16.26 12.44 2.41
CA LYS A 77 17.17 11.68 1.56
C LYS A 77 16.51 10.35 1.22
N ILE A 78 16.35 10.08 -0.07
CA ILE A 78 15.93 8.76 -0.56
C ILE A 78 17.19 7.92 -0.66
N TYR A 79 17.29 6.87 0.14
CA TYR A 79 18.44 5.95 0.11
C TYR A 79 18.29 4.91 -1.00
N GLU A 80 17.05 4.45 -1.20
CA GLU A 80 16.70 3.38 -2.12
C GLU A 80 15.32 3.64 -2.73
N LEU A 81 15.06 2.99 -3.85
CA LEU A 81 13.71 2.82 -4.37
C LEU A 81 13.63 1.45 -5.07
N VAL A 82 12.74 0.57 -4.61
CA VAL A 82 12.54 -0.79 -5.20
C VAL A 82 11.17 -0.91 -5.88
N ILE A 83 11.17 -1.47 -7.09
CA ILE A 83 9.97 -1.86 -7.83
C ILE A 83 9.78 -3.37 -7.69
N ASN A 84 8.63 -3.80 -7.16
CA ASN A 84 8.19 -5.19 -7.26
C ASN A 84 7.83 -5.51 -8.72
N ASN A 85 8.74 -6.18 -9.42
CA ASN A 85 8.64 -6.61 -10.81
C ASN A 85 9.50 -7.88 -10.97
N ASP A 86 9.33 -8.63 -12.07
CA ASP A 86 10.21 -9.74 -12.44
C ASP A 86 10.88 -9.40 -13.79
N PRO A 87 12.14 -8.95 -13.80
CA PRO A 87 13.07 -8.80 -12.66
C PRO A 87 12.73 -7.62 -11.74
N THR A 88 13.20 -7.67 -10.50
CA THR A 88 13.07 -6.58 -9.51
C THR A 88 14.02 -5.46 -9.89
N TYR A 89 13.53 -4.22 -9.97
CA TYR A 89 14.38 -3.05 -10.23
C TYR A 89 14.64 -2.30 -8.93
N ALA A 90 15.88 -1.90 -8.70
CA ALA A 90 16.27 -1.09 -7.55
C ALA A 90 17.19 0.06 -7.98
N TYR A 91 17.00 1.23 -7.38
CA TYR A 91 17.77 2.42 -7.71
C TYR A 91 18.77 2.77 -6.61
N LEU A 92 20.04 2.81 -6.96
CA LEU A 92 21.14 3.23 -6.09
C LEU A 92 21.48 4.70 -6.33
N VAL A 93 21.60 5.47 -5.25
CA VAL A 93 21.92 6.90 -5.34
C VAL A 93 23.43 7.10 -5.37
N ARG A 94 23.94 7.80 -6.38
CA ARG A 94 25.39 8.05 -6.58
C ARG A 94 26.07 8.76 -5.41
N ALA A 95 25.33 9.62 -4.71
CA ALA A 95 25.85 10.38 -3.57
C ALA A 95 26.09 9.53 -2.32
N ASN A 96 25.62 8.27 -2.29
CA ASN A 96 25.79 7.41 -1.13
C ASN A 96 27.24 6.93 -0.99
N SER A 97 27.72 6.85 0.24
CA SER A 97 29.04 6.29 0.60
C SER A 97 29.13 4.79 0.26
N ALA A 98 30.33 4.24 0.19
CA ALA A 98 30.51 2.81 -0.10
C ALA A 98 29.77 1.89 0.89
N MET A 99 29.78 2.24 2.18
CA MET A 99 29.02 1.53 3.21
C MET A 99 27.51 1.67 2.99
N GLU A 100 27.01 2.89 2.70
CA GLU A 100 25.59 3.11 2.41
C GLU A 100 25.12 2.30 1.18
N GLN A 101 25.96 2.17 0.14
CA GLN A 101 25.64 1.32 -1.02
C GLN A 101 25.48 -0.15 -0.61
N LYS A 102 26.40 -0.69 0.20
CA LYS A 102 26.28 -2.07 0.72
C LYS A 102 25.00 -2.25 1.54
N LEU A 103 24.67 -1.26 2.37
CA LEU A 103 23.47 -1.26 3.19
C LEU A 103 22.21 -1.33 2.32
N VAL A 104 22.12 -0.45 1.32
CA VAL A 104 20.98 -0.41 0.40
C VAL A 104 20.88 -1.72 -0.39
N MET A 105 21.97 -2.25 -0.93
CA MET A 105 21.95 -3.54 -1.64
C MET A 105 21.41 -4.67 -0.77
N ALA A 106 21.91 -4.81 0.47
CA ALA A 106 21.44 -5.83 1.40
C ALA A 106 19.95 -5.63 1.79
N HIS A 107 19.52 -4.38 1.94
CA HIS A 107 18.13 -4.02 2.24
C HIS A 107 17.18 -4.40 1.09
N VAL A 108 17.56 -4.06 -0.15
CA VAL A 108 16.82 -4.36 -1.37
C VAL A 108 16.58 -5.87 -1.52
N PHE A 109 17.56 -6.72 -1.21
CA PHE A 109 17.36 -8.17 -1.24
C PHE A 109 16.32 -8.64 -0.22
N GLY A 110 16.25 -8.00 0.94
CA GLY A 110 15.19 -8.24 1.92
C GLY A 110 13.81 -7.86 1.36
N HIS A 111 13.66 -6.69 0.73
CA HIS A 111 12.42 -6.31 0.06
C HIS A 111 12.03 -7.26 -1.06
N ALA A 112 12.98 -7.60 -1.94
CA ALA A 112 12.73 -8.48 -3.07
C ALA A 112 12.23 -9.87 -2.61
N ASP A 113 12.78 -10.38 -1.52
CA ASP A 113 12.34 -11.61 -0.88
C ASP A 113 10.93 -11.48 -0.27
N PHE A 114 10.65 -10.37 0.40
CA PHE A 114 9.33 -10.07 0.96
C PHE A 114 8.24 -10.00 -0.12
N PHE A 115 8.48 -9.24 -1.19
CA PHE A 115 7.55 -9.07 -2.31
C PHE A 115 7.23 -10.37 -3.05
N LYS A 116 8.19 -11.31 -3.10
CA LYS A 116 7.99 -12.61 -3.75
C LYS A 116 7.08 -13.54 -2.93
N HIS A 117 7.13 -13.44 -1.61
CA HIS A 117 6.57 -14.46 -0.72
C HIS A 117 5.35 -14.02 0.10
N ASN A 118 5.17 -12.73 0.36
CA ASN A 118 4.02 -12.27 1.13
C ASN A 118 2.72 -12.40 0.31
N ILE A 119 1.69 -12.98 0.94
CA ILE A 119 0.40 -13.27 0.31
C ILE A 119 -0.29 -12.03 -0.28
N TRP A 120 -0.06 -10.84 0.29
CA TRP A 120 -0.63 -9.58 -0.18
C TRP A 120 -0.08 -9.14 -1.53
N PHE A 121 1.13 -9.58 -1.89
CA PHE A 121 1.72 -9.33 -3.20
C PHE A 121 1.39 -10.42 -4.22
N SER A 122 0.69 -11.49 -3.82
CA SER A 122 0.31 -12.57 -4.74
C SER A 122 -0.60 -12.14 -5.91
N PRO A 123 -1.55 -11.18 -5.76
CA PRO A 123 -2.33 -10.68 -6.90
C PRO A 123 -1.61 -9.58 -7.70
N SER A 124 -0.47 -9.05 -7.24
CA SER A 124 0.23 -7.95 -7.89
C SER A 124 0.80 -8.36 -9.25
N GLU A 125 0.65 -7.51 -10.25
CA GLU A 125 1.26 -7.67 -11.57
C GLU A 125 2.79 -7.65 -11.46
N ARG A 126 3.45 -8.65 -12.05
CA ARG A 126 4.92 -8.83 -12.00
C ARG A 126 5.63 -8.15 -13.16
N ARG A 127 4.90 -7.66 -14.17
CA ARG A 127 5.42 -6.82 -15.26
C ARG A 127 4.86 -5.41 -15.19
N MET A 128 4.84 -4.82 -13.99
CA MET A 128 4.18 -3.53 -13.79
C MET A 128 4.89 -2.40 -14.55
N VAL A 129 6.20 -2.51 -14.81
CA VAL A 129 6.92 -1.53 -15.65
C VAL A 129 6.31 -1.44 -17.05
N ASP A 130 5.97 -2.58 -17.65
CA ASP A 130 5.36 -2.64 -18.99
C ASP A 130 3.90 -2.15 -18.97
N VAL A 131 3.15 -2.48 -17.91
CA VAL A 131 1.76 -2.06 -17.74
C VAL A 131 1.66 -0.54 -17.60
N MET A 132 2.50 0.06 -16.74
CA MET A 132 2.57 1.52 -16.55
C MET A 132 2.95 2.23 -17.86
N ALA A 133 3.92 1.70 -18.61
CA ALA A 133 4.31 2.25 -19.91
C ALA A 133 3.19 2.14 -20.97
N THR A 134 2.44 1.04 -20.94
CA THR A 134 1.27 0.83 -21.82
C THR A 134 0.15 1.81 -21.48
N GLY A 135 -0.15 1.99 -20.19
CA GLY A 135 -1.10 3.00 -19.71
C GLY A 135 -0.70 4.41 -20.13
N ALA A 136 0.57 4.77 -19.94
CA ALA A 136 1.12 6.06 -20.37
C ALA A 136 0.95 6.31 -21.89
N THR A 137 1.18 5.29 -22.71
CA THR A 137 1.02 5.38 -24.16
C THR A 137 -0.44 5.59 -24.56
N ARG A 138 -1.37 4.91 -23.89
CA ARG A 138 -2.82 5.09 -24.11
C ARG A 138 -3.29 6.48 -23.71
N VAL A 139 -2.86 6.99 -22.55
CA VAL A 139 -3.20 8.35 -22.11
C VAL A 139 -2.66 9.40 -23.09
N ARG A 140 -1.42 9.25 -23.58
CA ARG A 140 -0.86 10.15 -24.61
C ARG A 140 -1.68 10.14 -25.90
N ARG A 141 -2.15 8.97 -26.35
CA ARG A 141 -3.05 8.88 -27.51
C ARG A 141 -4.37 9.63 -27.28
N TYR A 142 -4.92 9.55 -26.07
CA TYR A 142 -6.11 10.32 -25.73
C TYR A 142 -5.84 11.82 -25.70
N ILE A 143 -4.68 12.26 -25.21
CA ILE A 143 -4.25 13.66 -25.28
C ILE A 143 -4.17 14.14 -26.74
N ASP A 144 -3.55 13.35 -27.62
CA ASP A 144 -3.44 13.68 -29.06
C ASP A 144 -4.82 13.78 -29.74
N THR A 145 -5.80 13.00 -29.28
CA THR A 145 -7.13 12.90 -29.91
C THR A 145 -8.13 13.92 -29.35
N TYR A 146 -8.14 14.12 -28.03
CA TYR A 146 -9.16 14.88 -27.31
C TYR A 146 -8.66 16.22 -26.75
N GLY A 147 -7.34 16.49 -26.85
CA GLY A 147 -6.68 17.66 -26.30
C GLY A 147 -6.18 17.45 -24.87
N GLN A 148 -5.08 18.13 -24.53
CA GLN A 148 -4.42 18.00 -23.23
C GLN A 148 -5.33 18.42 -22.07
N ASP A 149 -5.86 19.63 -22.10
CA ASP A 149 -6.65 20.20 -20.99
C ASP A 149 -7.83 19.29 -20.59
N ARG A 150 -8.53 18.73 -21.57
CA ARG A 150 -9.69 17.86 -21.34
C ARG A 150 -9.31 16.52 -20.69
N VAL A 151 -8.19 15.94 -21.10
CA VAL A 151 -7.70 14.69 -20.53
C VAL A 151 -7.13 14.93 -19.13
N ASP A 152 -6.39 16.02 -18.94
CA ASP A 152 -5.80 16.39 -17.66
C ASP A 152 -6.90 16.67 -16.61
N GLU A 153 -7.94 17.43 -16.95
CA GLU A 153 -9.06 17.70 -16.04
C GLU A 153 -9.77 16.40 -15.60
N PHE A 154 -9.99 15.48 -16.54
CA PHE A 154 -10.60 14.19 -16.22
C PHE A 154 -9.67 13.32 -15.36
N LEU A 155 -8.39 13.23 -15.73
CA LEU A 155 -7.39 12.45 -15.02
C LEU A 155 -7.20 12.96 -13.59
N ASP A 156 -7.18 14.27 -13.37
CA ASP A 156 -7.10 14.88 -12.04
C ASP A 156 -8.31 14.52 -11.17
N GLY A 157 -9.51 14.55 -11.75
CA GLY A 157 -10.73 14.09 -11.07
C GLY A 157 -10.65 12.63 -10.65
N VAL A 158 -10.14 11.76 -11.51
CA VAL A 158 -9.95 10.33 -11.19
C VAL A 158 -8.84 10.13 -10.14
N LEU A 159 -7.74 10.88 -10.22
CA LEU A 159 -6.64 10.81 -9.26
C LEU A 159 -7.04 11.25 -7.86
N ALA A 160 -8.01 12.17 -7.73
CA ALA A 160 -8.59 12.53 -6.44
C ALA A 160 -9.33 11.37 -5.76
N LEU A 161 -9.71 10.33 -6.52
CA LEU A 161 -10.42 9.14 -6.06
C LEU A 161 -9.52 7.90 -5.97
N ASP A 162 -8.21 8.01 -6.18
CA ASP A 162 -7.27 6.87 -6.27
C ASP A 162 -7.25 5.95 -5.03
N ASN A 163 -7.71 6.45 -3.89
CA ASN A 163 -7.83 5.71 -2.64
C ASN A 163 -9.22 5.11 -2.37
N LEU A 164 -10.22 5.36 -3.22
CA LEU A 164 -11.56 4.80 -3.10
C LEU A 164 -11.67 3.44 -3.80
N ILE A 165 -10.83 2.51 -3.35
CA ILE A 165 -10.74 1.12 -3.81
C ILE A 165 -10.89 0.17 -2.61
N ASP A 166 -11.43 -1.04 -2.82
CA ASP A 166 -11.41 -2.08 -1.79
C ASP A 166 -10.01 -2.71 -1.68
N PRO A 167 -9.22 -2.45 -0.61
CA PRO A 167 -7.86 -2.99 -0.51
C PRO A 167 -7.81 -4.52 -0.38
N TYR A 168 -8.92 -5.17 -0.03
CA TYR A 168 -8.99 -6.63 0.15
C TYR A 168 -9.46 -7.36 -1.12
N LEU A 169 -10.09 -6.66 -2.05
CA LEU A 169 -10.69 -7.27 -3.25
C LEU A 169 -9.69 -8.10 -4.07
N PRO A 170 -8.48 -7.61 -4.42
CA PRO A 170 -7.54 -8.41 -5.22
C PRO A 170 -7.15 -9.73 -4.54
N LEU A 171 -7.00 -9.73 -3.21
CA LEU A 171 -6.66 -10.93 -2.46
C LEU A 171 -7.86 -11.89 -2.36
N ARG A 172 -9.08 -11.38 -2.18
CA ARG A 172 -10.31 -12.18 -2.20
C ARG A 172 -10.50 -12.86 -3.54
N GLU A 173 -10.34 -12.13 -4.65
CA GLU A 173 -10.40 -12.67 -6.01
C GLU A 173 -9.28 -13.70 -6.28
N ALA A 174 -8.06 -13.43 -5.84
CA ALA A 174 -6.96 -14.39 -5.98
C ALA A 174 -7.22 -15.66 -5.17
N THR A 175 -7.84 -15.54 -3.98
CA THR A 175 -8.17 -16.68 -3.12
C THR A 175 -9.36 -17.47 -3.64
N SER A 176 -10.39 -16.81 -4.16
CA SER A 176 -11.55 -17.47 -4.77
C SER A 176 -11.15 -18.24 -6.03
N ARG A 177 -10.31 -17.65 -6.89
CA ARG A 177 -9.67 -18.35 -8.03
C ARG A 177 -8.81 -19.54 -7.60
N ARG A 178 -8.26 -19.50 -6.38
CA ARG A 178 -7.43 -20.55 -5.79
C ARG A 178 -8.20 -21.58 -4.97
N SER A 179 -9.54 -21.58 -4.99
CA SER A 179 -10.40 -22.52 -4.23
C SER A 179 -9.74 -23.89 -4.05
N PHE A 180 -9.21 -24.11 -2.84
CA PHE A 180 -8.42 -25.26 -2.36
C PHE A 180 -7.97 -26.29 -3.41
N VAL A 181 -6.79 -26.07 -4.00
CA VAL A 181 -6.00 -27.18 -4.55
C VAL A 181 -5.46 -27.98 -3.37
N ARG A 182 -6.28 -28.90 -2.84
CA ARG A 182 -5.78 -30.09 -2.13
C ARG A 182 -4.76 -30.75 -3.07
N PRO A 183 -3.60 -31.27 -2.64
CA PRO A 183 -2.67 -31.93 -3.55
C PRO A 183 -3.39 -33.10 -4.25
N VAL A 184 -3.79 -32.85 -5.49
CA VAL A 184 -4.64 -33.73 -6.29
C VAL A 184 -3.76 -34.88 -6.77
N SER A 185 -4.11 -36.12 -6.41
CA SER A 185 -3.39 -37.30 -6.87
C SER A 185 -3.31 -37.32 -8.41
N PRO A 186 -2.29 -37.92 -9.04
CA PRO A 186 -2.21 -38.03 -10.50
C PRO A 186 -3.49 -38.61 -11.13
N LEU A 187 -4.18 -39.51 -10.42
CA LEU A 187 -5.45 -40.10 -10.83
C LEU A 187 -6.60 -39.07 -10.84
N GLU A 188 -6.69 -38.22 -9.83
CA GLU A 188 -7.70 -37.16 -9.77
C GLU A 188 -7.43 -36.05 -10.80
N ARG A 189 -6.16 -35.75 -11.13
CA ARG A 189 -5.80 -34.86 -12.26
C ARG A 189 -6.25 -35.43 -13.60
N ALA A 190 -6.08 -36.73 -13.82
CA ALA A 190 -6.59 -37.41 -15.01
C ALA A 190 -8.13 -37.39 -15.06
N ARG A 191 -8.81 -37.60 -13.93
CA ARG A 191 -10.28 -37.50 -13.83
C ARG A 191 -10.78 -36.08 -14.11
N HIS A 192 -10.13 -35.05 -13.57
CA HIS A 192 -10.48 -33.65 -13.84
C HIS A 192 -10.27 -33.28 -15.31
N SER A 193 -9.14 -33.69 -15.89
CA SER A 193 -8.85 -33.44 -17.32
C SER A 193 -9.84 -34.15 -18.22
N PHE A 194 -10.24 -35.38 -17.88
CA PHE A 194 -11.26 -36.12 -18.61
C PHE A 194 -12.65 -35.50 -18.46
N ALA A 195 -13.01 -35.05 -17.26
CA ALA A 195 -14.29 -34.37 -17.00
C ALA A 195 -14.39 -33.04 -17.78
N GLN A 196 -13.32 -32.24 -17.83
CA GLN A 196 -13.29 -31.01 -18.63
C GLN A 196 -13.35 -31.28 -20.14
N ALA A 197 -12.65 -32.31 -20.61
CA ALA A 197 -12.71 -32.73 -22.01
C ALA A 197 -14.09 -33.24 -22.42
N SER A 198 -14.83 -33.83 -21.48
CA SER A 198 -16.17 -34.42 -21.68
C SER A 198 -17.33 -33.48 -21.36
N ALA A 199 -17.05 -32.28 -20.85
CA ALA A 199 -18.07 -31.30 -20.47
C ALA A 199 -18.80 -30.77 -21.71
N SER A 200 -20.12 -30.69 -21.60
CA SER A 200 -21.00 -30.07 -22.60
C SER A 200 -20.75 -28.55 -22.70
N PRO A 201 -21.13 -27.89 -23.81
CA PRO A 201 -20.98 -26.44 -23.96
C PRO A 201 -21.64 -25.63 -22.82
N GLU A 202 -22.83 -26.04 -22.36
CA GLU A 202 -23.55 -25.40 -21.24
C GLU A 202 -22.79 -25.55 -19.91
N GLU A 203 -22.14 -26.69 -19.66
CA GLU A 203 -21.33 -26.90 -18.44
C GLU A 203 -20.03 -26.10 -18.47
N ARG A 204 -19.49 -25.81 -19.66
CA ARG A 204 -18.35 -24.91 -19.84
C ARG A 204 -18.74 -23.47 -19.63
N GLU A 205 -19.88 -23.04 -20.17
CA GLU A 205 -20.44 -21.70 -19.91
C GLU A 205 -20.78 -21.52 -18.44
N ALA A 206 -21.41 -22.48 -17.76
CA ALA A 206 -21.69 -22.37 -16.32
C ALA A 206 -20.42 -22.40 -15.44
N ALA A 207 -19.37 -23.10 -15.88
CA ALA A 207 -18.07 -23.09 -15.21
C ALA A 207 -17.32 -21.77 -15.47
N GLU A 208 -17.42 -21.21 -16.68
CA GLU A 208 -16.95 -19.87 -17.01
C GLU A 208 -17.74 -18.81 -16.23
N GLU A 209 -19.06 -18.86 -16.15
CA GLU A 209 -19.93 -17.99 -15.34
C GLU A 209 -19.60 -18.08 -13.85
N ARG A 210 -19.28 -19.27 -13.32
CA ARG A 210 -18.82 -19.45 -11.93
C ARG A 210 -17.39 -18.95 -11.71
N ALA A 211 -16.52 -19.04 -12.72
CA ALA A 211 -15.19 -18.45 -12.68
C ALA A 211 -15.20 -16.92 -12.89
N LEU A 212 -16.23 -16.43 -13.60
CA LEU A 212 -16.59 -15.04 -13.85
C LEU A 212 -17.51 -14.47 -12.76
N SER A 213 -17.96 -15.29 -11.80
CA SER A 213 -18.51 -14.84 -10.51
C SER A 213 -17.38 -14.23 -9.65
N GLN A 214 -16.59 -13.36 -10.28
CA GLN A 214 -15.91 -12.25 -9.64
C GLN A 214 -17.01 -11.47 -8.92
N GLU A 215 -16.70 -10.95 -7.74
CA GLU A 215 -17.65 -10.08 -7.07
C GLU A 215 -17.93 -8.91 -8.00
N ASP A 216 -19.18 -8.83 -8.46
CA ASP A 216 -19.60 -7.78 -9.36
C ASP A 216 -19.34 -6.44 -8.65
N PRO A 217 -18.46 -5.57 -9.18
CA PRO A 217 -18.09 -4.32 -8.53
C PRO A 217 -19.30 -3.38 -8.35
N THR A 218 -20.42 -3.68 -9.02
CA THR A 218 -21.69 -2.96 -8.88
C THR A 218 -22.53 -3.41 -7.68
N THR A 219 -22.14 -4.49 -7.00
CA THR A 219 -22.83 -4.99 -5.81
C THR A 219 -22.66 -4.02 -4.64
N LEU A 220 -23.77 -3.46 -4.16
CA LEU A 220 -23.77 -2.53 -3.03
C LEU A 220 -24.09 -3.25 -1.70
N PRO A 221 -23.46 -2.87 -0.58
CA PRO A 221 -22.44 -1.81 -0.46
C PRO A 221 -21.06 -2.26 -0.96
N THR A 222 -20.29 -1.34 -1.55
CA THR A 222 -18.92 -1.60 -2.05
C THR A 222 -17.91 -0.57 -1.54
N LEU A 223 -16.68 -1.00 -1.26
CA LEU A 223 -15.54 -0.11 -1.00
C LEU A 223 -14.81 0.29 -2.29
N ASP A 224 -15.06 -0.43 -3.40
CA ASP A 224 -14.43 -0.18 -4.68
C ASP A 224 -15.25 0.79 -5.54
N VAL A 225 -15.27 2.05 -5.11
CA VAL A 225 -15.99 3.13 -5.78
C VAL A 225 -15.45 3.38 -7.19
N LEU A 226 -14.13 3.30 -7.39
CA LEU A 226 -13.55 3.39 -8.72
C LEU A 226 -14.04 2.26 -9.63
N GLY A 227 -14.07 1.01 -9.15
CA GLY A 227 -14.63 -0.11 -9.91
C GLY A 227 -16.10 0.11 -10.28
N PHE A 228 -16.90 0.58 -9.32
CA PHE A 228 -18.30 0.92 -9.56
C PHE A 228 -18.47 1.98 -10.67
N LEU A 229 -17.69 3.08 -10.60
CA LEU A 229 -17.73 4.13 -11.63
C LEU A 229 -17.29 3.62 -13.00
N ALA A 230 -16.33 2.69 -13.06
CA ALA A 230 -15.87 2.13 -14.32
C ALA A 230 -17.01 1.45 -15.09
N GLU A 231 -17.92 0.78 -14.37
CA GLU A 231 -18.98 -0.03 -14.95
C GLU A 231 -20.31 0.74 -15.09
N GLU A 232 -20.70 1.52 -14.08
CA GLU A 232 -22.04 2.13 -14.02
C GLU A 232 -22.08 3.60 -14.46
N ALA A 233 -20.96 4.34 -14.46
CA ALA A 233 -20.99 5.75 -14.82
C ALA A 233 -21.12 5.95 -16.34
N ASP A 234 -21.86 7.00 -16.72
CA ASP A 234 -22.05 7.41 -18.12
C ASP A 234 -20.80 8.13 -18.65
N LEU A 235 -19.77 7.33 -18.92
CA LEU A 235 -18.46 7.78 -19.35
C LEU A 235 -18.18 7.33 -20.79
N ALA A 236 -17.51 8.18 -21.56
CA ALA A 236 -16.95 7.78 -22.85
C ALA A 236 -15.92 6.66 -22.66
N GLU A 237 -15.68 5.87 -23.71
CA GLU A 237 -14.78 4.72 -23.63
C GLU A 237 -13.37 5.10 -23.16
N TRP A 238 -12.82 6.23 -23.65
CA TRP A 238 -11.51 6.71 -23.23
C TRP A 238 -11.46 7.17 -21.76
N GLN A 239 -12.56 7.71 -21.22
CA GLN A 239 -12.68 8.11 -19.82
C GLN A 239 -12.70 6.89 -18.92
N ARG A 240 -13.52 5.90 -19.28
CA ARG A 240 -13.57 4.60 -18.60
C ARG A 240 -12.20 3.91 -18.62
N ASP A 241 -11.49 4.02 -19.73
CA ASP A 241 -10.16 3.45 -19.90
C ASP A 241 -9.11 4.10 -18.98
N ILE A 242 -9.12 5.43 -18.84
CA ILE A 242 -8.27 6.16 -17.87
C ILE A 242 -8.58 5.72 -16.44
N LEU A 243 -9.87 5.60 -16.10
CA LEU A 243 -10.29 5.15 -14.77
C LEU A 243 -9.73 3.76 -14.46
N ARG A 244 -9.82 2.83 -15.42
CA ARG A 244 -9.26 1.48 -15.30
C ARG A 244 -7.73 1.48 -15.14
N ILE A 245 -7.01 2.37 -15.86
CA ILE A 245 -5.56 2.56 -15.67
C ILE A 245 -5.28 2.98 -14.22
N VAL A 246 -5.90 4.06 -13.74
CA VAL A 246 -5.65 4.57 -12.39
C VAL A 246 -6.01 3.54 -11.32
N ARG A 247 -7.14 2.83 -11.47
CA ARG A 247 -7.54 1.75 -10.56
C ARG A 247 -6.52 0.61 -10.53
N GLN A 248 -6.01 0.18 -11.70
CA GLN A 248 -4.99 -0.87 -11.78
C GLN A 248 -3.68 -0.46 -11.10
N GLU A 249 -3.26 0.79 -11.31
CA GLU A 249 -2.06 1.34 -10.67
C GLU A 249 -2.25 1.50 -9.15
N ALA A 250 -3.44 1.93 -8.69
CA ALA A 250 -3.75 2.06 -7.28
C ALA A 250 -3.65 0.70 -6.56
N TYR A 251 -4.19 -0.38 -7.16
CA TYR A 251 -4.09 -1.73 -6.61
C TYR A 251 -2.66 -2.25 -6.51
N TYR A 252 -1.75 -1.82 -7.38
CA TYR A 252 -0.36 -2.20 -7.27
C TYR A 252 0.31 -1.68 -6.01
N PHE A 253 -0.10 -0.50 -5.54
CA PHE A 253 0.46 0.13 -4.34
C PHE A 253 -0.23 -0.29 -3.03
N VAL A 254 -1.37 -0.99 -3.10
CA VAL A 254 -2.09 -1.43 -1.90
C VAL A 254 -1.23 -2.32 -1.00
N PRO A 255 -0.56 -3.38 -1.49
CA PRO A 255 0.23 -4.26 -0.63
C PRO A 255 1.34 -3.52 0.13
N GLN A 256 2.07 -2.62 -0.53
CA GLN A 256 3.14 -1.82 0.07
C GLN A 256 2.62 -0.92 1.19
N ARG A 257 1.37 -0.43 1.10
CA ARG A 257 0.73 0.32 2.18
C ARG A 257 0.30 -0.59 3.33
N MET A 258 -0.28 -1.75 3.01
CA MET A 258 -0.81 -2.69 3.99
C MET A 258 0.27 -3.43 4.78
N THR A 259 1.48 -3.53 4.23
CA THR A 259 2.60 -4.28 4.83
C THR A 259 3.84 -3.40 5.03
N LYS A 260 3.68 -2.08 5.20
CA LYS A 260 4.81 -1.15 5.27
C LYS A 260 5.75 -1.49 6.42
N ILE A 261 5.22 -1.65 7.64
CA ILE A 261 6.01 -1.95 8.84
C ILE A 261 6.71 -3.29 8.70
N MET A 262 6.00 -4.31 8.22
CA MET A 262 6.58 -5.64 7.99
C MET A 262 7.66 -5.62 6.91
N ASN A 263 7.42 -4.95 5.79
CA ASN A 263 8.36 -4.90 4.67
C ASN A 263 9.66 -4.19 5.06
N GLU A 264 9.56 -2.99 5.64
CA GLU A 264 10.73 -2.24 6.13
C GLU A 264 11.43 -2.99 7.27
N GLY A 265 10.66 -3.62 8.17
CA GLY A 265 11.18 -4.42 9.26
C GLY A 265 11.95 -5.65 8.80
N TRP A 266 11.43 -6.38 7.80
CA TRP A 266 12.07 -7.57 7.23
C TRP A 266 13.37 -7.21 6.51
N ALA A 267 13.34 -6.18 5.67
CA ALA A 267 14.53 -5.68 5.00
C ALA A 267 15.58 -5.17 6.00
N SER A 268 15.15 -4.50 7.08
CA SER A 268 16.04 -4.04 8.15
C SER A 268 16.58 -5.19 9.01
N PHE A 269 15.80 -6.23 9.24
CA PHE A 269 16.26 -7.42 9.96
C PHE A 269 17.38 -8.12 9.19
N TRP A 270 17.19 -8.32 7.88
CA TRP A 270 18.16 -9.02 7.05
C TRP A 270 19.38 -8.18 6.69
N HIS A 271 19.23 -6.89 6.38
CA HIS A 271 20.39 -6.04 6.09
C HIS A 271 21.36 -6.01 7.28
N SER A 272 20.84 -6.03 8.50
CA SER A 272 21.62 -5.90 9.73
C SER A 272 22.44 -7.17 9.92
N ARG A 273 21.84 -8.33 9.66
CA ARG A 273 22.51 -9.63 9.73
C ARG A 273 23.54 -9.83 8.64
N ILE A 274 23.17 -9.58 7.38
CA ILE A 274 24.06 -9.79 6.24
C ILE A 274 25.30 -8.91 6.40
N LEU A 275 25.09 -7.63 6.73
CA LEU A 275 26.18 -6.67 6.89
C LEU A 275 27.07 -6.98 8.08
N THR A 276 26.51 -7.11 9.28
CA THR A 276 27.31 -7.28 10.50
C THR A 276 27.99 -8.64 10.63
N ARG A 277 27.48 -9.69 9.96
CA ARG A 277 28.05 -11.04 10.07
C ARG A 277 29.00 -11.41 8.93
N SER A 278 28.85 -10.81 7.75
CA SER A 278 29.50 -11.35 6.54
C SER A 278 30.13 -10.30 5.62
N VAL A 279 29.66 -9.06 5.60
CA VAL A 279 30.04 -8.08 4.55
C VAL A 279 30.90 -6.93 5.08
N LEU A 280 30.60 -6.40 6.27
CA LEU A 280 31.28 -5.20 6.78
C LEU A 280 32.70 -5.49 7.28
N GLY A 281 33.63 -4.61 6.91
CA GLY A 281 34.93 -4.51 7.57
C GLY A 281 34.80 -3.90 8.97
N ALA A 282 35.77 -4.16 9.85
CA ALA A 282 35.77 -3.59 11.21
C ALA A 282 35.78 -2.05 11.22
N ASP A 283 36.37 -1.45 10.19
CA ASP A 283 36.43 -0.02 9.94
C ASP A 283 35.10 0.60 9.49
N GLU A 284 34.15 -0.20 9.00
CA GLU A 284 32.85 0.28 8.51
C GLU A 284 31.73 0.21 9.56
N ILE A 285 32.00 -0.39 10.74
CA ILE A 285 30.97 -0.66 11.75
C ILE A 285 30.36 0.62 12.32
N VAL A 286 31.19 1.65 12.55
CA VAL A 286 30.72 2.93 13.11
C VAL A 286 29.85 3.66 12.10
N ASP A 287 30.28 3.71 10.84
CA ASP A 287 29.51 4.32 9.75
C ASP A 287 28.17 3.60 9.56
N PHE A 288 28.17 2.27 9.63
CA PHE A 288 26.94 1.47 9.60
C PHE A 288 26.01 1.80 10.76
N ALA A 289 26.54 1.87 11.99
CA ALA A 289 25.73 2.17 13.17
C ALA A 289 25.10 3.57 13.08
N ASP A 290 25.85 4.57 12.61
CA ASP A 290 25.35 5.92 12.41
C ASP A 290 24.20 5.94 11.39
N CYS A 291 24.42 5.37 10.19
CA CYS A 291 23.39 5.29 9.14
C CYS A 291 22.15 4.49 9.57
N HIS A 292 22.34 3.33 10.20
CA HIS A 292 21.23 2.48 10.65
C HIS A 292 20.43 3.13 11.79
N SER A 293 21.11 3.81 12.71
CA SER A 293 20.44 4.54 13.81
C SER A 293 19.66 5.75 13.30
N GLY A 294 20.14 6.44 12.26
CA GLY A 294 19.42 7.53 11.61
C GLY A 294 18.11 7.08 10.96
N ALA A 295 18.11 5.92 10.29
CA ALA A 295 16.92 5.34 9.68
C ALA A 295 15.91 4.79 10.70
N THR A 296 16.42 4.29 11.84
CA THR A 296 15.60 3.68 12.91
C THR A 296 15.29 4.65 14.05
N ALA A 297 15.68 5.93 13.94
CA ALA A 297 15.43 6.95 14.95
C ALA A 297 13.93 7.27 15.07
N THR A 298 13.43 7.35 16.30
CA THR A 298 12.01 7.64 16.59
C THR A 298 11.90 9.00 17.26
N GLN A 299 11.07 9.89 16.71
CA GLN A 299 10.71 11.15 17.37
C GLN A 299 9.63 10.90 18.43
N PRO A 300 9.65 11.57 19.60
CA PRO A 300 8.64 11.39 20.63
C PRO A 300 7.22 11.59 20.09
N GLY A 301 6.35 10.59 20.25
CA GLY A 301 4.96 10.63 19.79
C GLY A 301 4.74 10.28 18.31
N GLN A 302 5.78 9.91 17.55
CA GLN A 302 5.66 9.37 16.20
C GLN A 302 6.09 7.91 16.16
N LEU A 303 5.40 7.10 15.36
CA LEU A 303 5.78 5.72 15.09
C LEU A 303 6.77 5.71 13.92
N ASN A 304 7.93 5.08 14.11
CA ASN A 304 8.85 4.78 13.02
C ASN A 304 8.64 3.32 12.56
N PRO A 305 8.12 3.08 11.34
CA PRO A 305 7.91 1.74 10.80
C PRO A 305 9.16 0.85 10.79
N TYR A 306 10.33 1.43 10.50
CA TYR A 306 11.61 0.72 10.47
C TYR A 306 11.95 0.14 11.85
N LYS A 307 11.84 1.00 12.88
CA LYS A 307 12.14 0.63 14.27
C LYS A 307 11.16 -0.41 14.80
N LEU A 308 9.87 -0.17 14.63
CA LEU A 308 8.84 -1.09 15.09
C LEU A 308 8.94 -2.45 14.37
N GLY A 309 9.10 -2.44 13.05
CA GLY A 309 9.20 -3.66 12.25
C GLY A 309 10.41 -4.53 12.61
N ILE A 310 11.61 -3.94 12.71
CA ILE A 310 12.82 -4.71 13.05
C ILE A 310 12.74 -5.27 14.48
N ASP A 311 12.22 -4.50 15.43
CA ASP A 311 12.08 -4.94 16.82
C ASP A 311 11.05 -6.07 16.94
N LEU A 312 9.95 -6.02 16.18
CA LEU A 312 8.96 -7.10 16.13
C LEU A 312 9.56 -8.39 15.56
N PHE A 313 10.37 -8.33 14.49
CA PHE A 313 11.05 -9.53 13.97
C PHE A 313 12.10 -10.09 14.93
N ARG A 314 12.81 -9.22 15.67
CA ARG A 314 13.74 -9.66 16.72
C ARG A 314 12.98 -10.32 17.88
N HIS A 315 11.88 -9.73 18.33
CA HIS A 315 11.00 -10.32 19.36
C HIS A 315 10.44 -11.67 18.90
N ALA A 316 9.99 -11.75 17.65
CA ALA A 316 9.48 -12.99 17.06
C ALA A 316 10.55 -14.09 17.05
N GLU A 317 11.81 -13.74 16.78
CA GLU A 317 12.91 -14.70 16.82
C GLU A 317 13.23 -15.17 18.24
N GLU A 318 13.29 -14.24 19.20
CA GLU A 318 13.56 -14.54 20.61
C GLU A 318 12.48 -15.45 21.23
N THR A 319 11.23 -15.26 20.81
CA THR A 319 10.06 -16.05 21.25
C THR A 319 9.86 -17.33 20.42
N GLY A 320 10.74 -17.61 19.45
CA GLY A 320 10.77 -18.87 18.70
C GLY A 320 9.71 -19.01 17.60
N HIS A 321 9.17 -17.91 17.09
CA HIS A 321 8.27 -17.93 15.93
C HIS A 321 9.01 -18.24 14.62
N ASP A 322 8.31 -18.89 13.68
CA ASP A 322 8.80 -19.05 12.31
C ASP A 322 8.68 -17.72 11.55
N LEU A 323 9.82 -17.04 11.39
CA LEU A 323 9.90 -15.74 10.75
C LEU A 323 9.47 -15.77 9.27
N PHE A 324 9.77 -16.85 8.55
CA PHE A 324 9.41 -16.99 7.13
C PHE A 324 7.90 -17.21 6.95
N GLN A 325 7.28 -17.93 7.89
CA GLN A 325 5.82 -18.07 7.93
C GLN A 325 5.15 -16.73 8.26
N LEU A 326 5.67 -15.99 9.26
CA LEU A 326 5.16 -14.66 9.61
C LEU A 326 5.20 -13.72 8.39
N ARG A 327 6.37 -13.64 7.72
CA ARG A 327 6.57 -12.88 6.49
C ARG A 327 5.56 -13.26 5.40
N ALA A 328 5.25 -14.55 5.24
CA ALA A 328 4.39 -15.01 4.15
C ALA A 328 2.91 -14.67 4.35
N LEU A 329 2.41 -14.68 5.59
CA LEU A 329 0.97 -14.70 5.86
C LEU A 329 0.38 -13.38 6.39
N HIS A 330 1.20 -12.57 7.05
CA HIS A 330 0.69 -11.40 7.77
C HIS A 330 0.75 -10.11 6.94
N ASN A 331 -0.09 -9.14 7.35
CA ASN A 331 0.08 -7.72 7.05
C ASN A 331 0.40 -6.96 8.35
N ASP A 332 0.59 -5.65 8.29
CA ASP A 332 1.00 -4.86 9.47
C ASP A 332 0.03 -5.04 10.64
N VAL A 333 -1.28 -4.99 10.39
CA VAL A 333 -2.32 -5.16 11.41
C VAL A 333 -2.24 -6.54 12.06
N SER A 334 -2.24 -7.62 11.28
CA SER A 334 -2.23 -8.98 11.84
C SER A 334 -0.86 -9.36 12.43
N PHE A 335 0.23 -8.74 11.99
CA PHE A 335 1.57 -8.93 12.54
C PHE A 335 1.70 -8.28 13.91
N ILE A 336 1.26 -7.02 14.04
CA ILE A 336 1.19 -6.32 15.31
C ILE A 336 0.24 -7.02 16.27
N ASP A 337 -0.92 -7.46 15.78
CA ASP A 337 -1.86 -8.21 16.61
C ASP A 337 -1.26 -9.53 17.12
N LYS A 338 -0.42 -10.18 16.31
CA LYS A 338 0.22 -11.43 16.70
C LYS A 338 1.36 -11.25 17.71
N LEU A 339 2.17 -10.21 17.57
CA LEU A 339 3.48 -10.09 18.24
C LEU A 339 3.56 -9.01 19.32
N VAL A 340 2.66 -8.02 19.33
CA VAL A 340 2.63 -7.05 20.42
C VAL A 340 1.97 -7.68 21.64
N ASP A 341 2.81 -7.98 22.63
CA ASP A 341 2.48 -8.49 23.96
C ASP A 341 3.09 -7.59 25.05
N GLU A 342 2.91 -7.98 26.31
CA GLU A 342 3.41 -7.24 27.47
C GLU A 342 4.94 -7.16 27.50
N GLU A 343 5.63 -8.24 27.14
CA GLU A 343 7.09 -8.31 27.13
C GLU A 343 7.68 -7.37 26.06
N PHE A 344 7.12 -7.41 24.86
CA PHE A 344 7.48 -6.52 23.77
C PHE A 344 7.28 -5.05 24.13
N ALA A 345 6.13 -4.72 24.71
CA ALA A 345 5.80 -3.34 25.10
C ALA A 345 6.76 -2.82 26.20
N ALA A 346 7.12 -3.67 27.16
CA ALA A 346 8.08 -3.33 28.21
C ALA A 346 9.49 -3.12 27.65
N LYS A 347 9.96 -3.99 26.76
CA LYS A 347 11.30 -3.93 26.16
C LYS A 347 11.47 -2.77 25.18
N SER A 348 10.43 -2.48 24.41
CA SER A 348 10.46 -1.46 23.35
C SER A 348 10.13 -0.05 23.85
N GLU A 349 9.93 0.09 25.17
CA GLU A 349 9.54 1.35 25.82
C GLU A 349 8.36 2.04 25.11
N LEU A 350 7.36 1.25 24.70
CA LEU A 350 6.17 1.81 24.06
C LEU A 350 5.31 2.55 25.09
N PHE A 351 5.04 3.82 24.82
CA PHE A 351 4.23 4.69 25.68
C PHE A 351 3.00 5.18 24.94
N LEU A 352 1.88 5.31 25.65
CA LEU A 352 0.76 6.11 25.17
C LEU A 352 1.14 7.57 25.28
N TYR A 353 0.99 8.33 24.20
CA TYR A 353 1.13 9.79 24.24
C TYR A 353 -0.25 10.41 24.11
N SER A 354 -0.59 11.34 25.02
CA SER A 354 -1.75 12.20 24.85
C SER A 354 -1.30 13.65 24.81
N LYS A 355 -2.02 14.47 24.03
CA LYS A 355 -1.77 15.91 23.99
C LYS A 355 -2.32 16.52 25.27
N ASN A 356 -1.46 17.13 26.07
CA ASN A 356 -1.90 17.85 27.26
C ASN A 356 -2.75 19.07 26.83
N PRO A 357 -4.02 19.18 27.26
CA PRO A 357 -4.91 20.25 26.81
C PRO A 357 -4.44 21.66 27.20
N ARG A 358 -3.62 21.79 28.24
CA ARG A 358 -3.11 23.07 28.74
C ARG A 358 -1.82 23.53 28.07
N THR A 359 -0.91 22.61 27.77
CA THR A 359 0.43 22.95 27.26
C THR A 359 0.55 22.68 25.75
N GLY A 360 -0.39 21.93 25.17
CA GLY A 360 -0.34 21.47 23.79
C GLY A 360 0.77 20.47 23.48
N ARG A 361 1.56 20.06 24.49
CA ARG A 361 2.66 19.11 24.37
C ARG A 361 2.16 17.67 24.49
N MET A 362 2.82 16.76 23.79
CA MET A 362 2.58 15.33 23.95
C MET A 362 3.21 14.88 25.27
N GLU A 363 2.41 14.30 26.15
CA GLU A 363 2.84 13.75 27.44
C GLU A 363 2.51 12.27 27.49
N VAL A 364 3.32 11.50 28.22
CA VAL A 364 3.09 10.06 28.40
C VAL A 364 1.86 9.87 29.29
N SER A 365 0.81 9.28 28.71
CA SER A 365 -0.51 9.11 29.34
C SER A 365 -0.70 7.74 30.00
N GLY A 366 0.13 6.74 29.66
CA GLY A 366 0.09 5.40 30.26
C GLY A 366 1.06 4.40 29.64
N ARG A 367 1.17 3.22 30.29
CA ARG A 367 2.01 2.07 29.88
C ARG A 367 1.21 0.79 29.65
N ASP A 368 -0.11 0.92 29.51
CA ASP A 368 -1.00 -0.21 29.30
C ASP A 368 -0.85 -0.74 27.87
N TRP A 369 -0.18 -1.89 27.73
CA TRP A 369 0.18 -2.46 26.43
C TRP A 369 -1.06 -2.83 25.60
N GLN A 370 -2.18 -3.18 26.23
CA GLN A 370 -3.42 -3.53 25.52
C GLN A 370 -4.02 -2.29 24.85
N LYS A 371 -3.99 -1.16 25.56
CA LYS A 371 -4.43 0.14 24.99
C LYS A 371 -3.50 0.61 23.87
N ILE A 372 -2.18 0.46 24.06
CA ILE A 372 -1.18 0.78 23.01
C ILE A 372 -1.46 -0.05 21.76
N LYS A 373 -1.59 -1.36 21.93
CA LYS A 373 -1.88 -2.28 20.82
C LYS A 373 -3.17 -1.91 20.11
N LYS A 374 -4.25 -1.65 20.85
CA LYS A 374 -5.53 -1.24 20.25
C LYS A 374 -5.40 0.04 19.44
N GLN A 375 -4.69 1.06 19.97
CA GLN A 375 -4.45 2.30 19.25
C GLN A 375 -3.65 2.07 17.97
N LEU A 376 -2.56 1.30 18.03
CA LEU A 376 -1.76 0.95 16.84
C LEU A 376 -2.59 0.25 15.76
N LEU A 377 -3.42 -0.71 16.16
CA LEU A 377 -4.28 -1.46 15.22
C LEU A 377 -5.31 -0.53 14.56
N CYS A 378 -5.88 0.43 15.29
CA CYS A 378 -6.80 1.42 14.74
C CYS A 378 -6.10 2.38 13.77
N GLU A 379 -4.92 2.88 14.12
CA GLU A 379 -4.16 3.81 13.26
C GLU A 379 -3.72 3.16 11.94
N LEU A 380 -3.39 1.87 11.98
CA LEU A 380 -2.91 1.10 10.82
C LEU A 380 -4.01 0.38 10.05
N ALA A 381 -5.25 0.42 10.55
CA ALA A 381 -6.39 -0.14 9.85
C ALA A 381 -6.47 0.42 8.41
N SER A 382 -6.65 -0.48 7.45
CA SER A 382 -6.71 -0.16 6.00
C SER A 382 -5.47 0.57 5.47
N GLY A 383 -4.29 0.34 6.06
CA GLY A 383 -3.05 1.00 5.63
C GLY A 383 -3.03 2.49 5.95
N GLY A 384 -3.79 2.91 6.97
CA GLY A 384 -3.88 4.32 7.38
C GLY A 384 -4.93 5.15 6.64
N LEU A 385 -5.68 4.55 5.71
CA LEU A 385 -6.69 5.24 4.92
C LEU A 385 -8.09 5.15 5.54
N PRO A 386 -8.92 6.19 5.41
CA PRO A 386 -10.33 6.12 5.80
C PRO A 386 -11.09 5.14 4.91
N GLN A 387 -11.99 4.36 5.50
CA GLN A 387 -12.84 3.43 4.76
C GLN A 387 -14.14 4.11 4.33
N ILE A 388 -14.28 4.36 3.03
CA ILE A 388 -15.49 4.95 2.45
C ILE A 388 -16.21 3.90 1.61
N GLU A 389 -17.43 3.55 1.99
CA GLU A 389 -18.28 2.61 1.25
C GLU A 389 -19.37 3.36 0.46
N LEU A 390 -19.56 2.98 -0.81
CA LEU A 390 -20.76 3.34 -1.55
C LEU A 390 -21.90 2.42 -1.12
N VAL A 391 -22.96 2.99 -0.55
CA VAL A 391 -24.07 2.22 0.04
C VAL A 391 -25.32 2.24 -0.82
N GLN A 392 -25.57 3.30 -1.59
CA GLN A 392 -26.73 3.41 -2.47
C GLN A 392 -26.38 4.15 -3.76
N ARG A 393 -26.92 3.66 -4.89
CA ARG A 393 -26.80 4.29 -6.23
C ARG A 393 -27.94 5.25 -6.58
N ASP A 394 -29.06 5.14 -5.87
CA ASP A 394 -30.28 5.92 -6.13
C ASP A 394 -30.84 6.47 -4.82
N PHE A 395 -30.04 7.31 -4.17
CA PHE A 395 -30.43 7.98 -2.96
C PHE A 395 -31.57 8.96 -3.25
N GLY A 396 -32.70 8.80 -2.57
CA GLY A 396 -33.86 9.68 -2.72
C GLY A 396 -34.61 9.56 -4.05
N GLY A 397 -34.33 8.54 -4.88
CA GLY A 397 -35.01 8.35 -6.17
C GLY A 397 -34.58 9.31 -7.29
N GLN A 398 -33.42 9.98 -7.12
CA GLN A 398 -32.88 10.98 -8.05
C GLN A 398 -31.60 10.48 -8.78
N GLY A 399 -31.21 9.23 -8.53
CA GLY A 399 -29.96 8.61 -8.96
C GLY A 399 -28.71 9.29 -8.40
N GLU A 400 -28.83 9.84 -7.19
CA GLU A 400 -27.72 10.40 -6.43
C GLU A 400 -26.99 9.29 -5.67
N LEU A 401 -25.67 9.40 -5.52
CA LEU A 401 -24.89 8.41 -4.77
C LEU A 401 -24.89 8.74 -3.28
N LEU A 402 -25.02 7.71 -2.44
CA LEU A 402 -24.78 7.81 -1.00
C LEU A 402 -23.55 7.00 -0.62
N LEU A 403 -22.55 7.68 -0.08
CA LEU A 403 -21.35 7.12 0.51
C LEU A 403 -21.43 7.23 2.03
N ARG A 404 -20.80 6.28 2.72
CA ARG A 404 -20.68 6.27 4.17
C ARG A 404 -19.23 6.06 4.57
N HIS A 405 -18.77 6.89 5.49
CA HIS A 405 -17.51 6.68 6.18
C HIS A 405 -17.70 5.65 7.30
N ARG A 406 -16.98 4.53 7.22
CA ARG A 406 -16.87 3.57 8.32
C ARG A 406 -15.95 4.14 9.39
N PHE A 407 -16.54 4.88 10.32
CA PHE A 407 -15.81 5.56 11.37
C PHE A 407 -15.06 4.56 12.27
N ASP A 408 -13.75 4.68 12.30
CA ASP A 408 -12.84 3.83 13.09
C ASP A 408 -12.16 4.59 14.26
N GLY A 409 -12.71 5.76 14.61
CA GLY A 409 -12.16 6.67 15.60
C GLY A 409 -11.39 7.84 14.99
N ARG A 410 -11.09 7.81 13.68
CA ARG A 410 -10.44 8.91 12.96
C ARG A 410 -11.47 9.75 12.24
N GLU A 411 -11.40 11.06 12.42
CA GLU A 411 -12.25 12.01 11.71
C GLU A 411 -11.69 12.34 10.33
N LEU A 412 -12.57 12.65 9.38
CA LEU A 412 -12.17 13.08 8.04
C LEU A 412 -11.74 14.56 8.06
N GLN A 413 -10.69 14.87 7.29
CA GLN A 413 -10.37 16.24 6.93
C GLN A 413 -11.47 16.79 6.01
N LEU A 414 -12.35 17.63 6.55
CA LEU A 414 -13.59 18.04 5.86
C LEU A 414 -13.37 18.74 4.52
N ASP A 415 -12.29 19.50 4.39
CA ASP A 415 -11.98 20.21 3.14
C ASP A 415 -11.53 19.23 2.06
N GLN A 416 -10.68 18.24 2.42
CA GLN A 416 -10.27 17.18 1.49
C GLN A 416 -11.45 16.28 1.11
N ALA A 417 -12.26 15.87 2.10
CA ALA A 417 -13.45 15.07 1.86
C ALA A 417 -14.45 15.77 0.93
N GLY A 418 -14.62 17.09 1.08
CA GLY A 418 -15.44 17.90 0.19
C GLY A 418 -14.91 17.92 -1.25
N GLU A 419 -13.62 18.17 -1.46
CA GLU A 419 -13.02 18.20 -2.81
C GLU A 419 -13.00 16.83 -3.50
N THR A 420 -12.77 15.75 -2.73
CA THR A 420 -12.91 14.37 -3.23
C THR A 420 -14.36 14.09 -3.64
N LEU A 421 -15.35 14.49 -2.82
CA LEU A 421 -16.77 14.30 -3.13
C LEU A 421 -17.20 15.13 -4.35
N ARG A 422 -16.65 16.33 -4.53
CA ARG A 422 -16.85 17.16 -5.71
C ARG A 422 -16.34 16.48 -6.97
N SER A 423 -15.13 15.93 -6.92
CA SER A 423 -14.53 15.19 -8.04
C SER A 423 -15.38 13.96 -8.39
N LEU A 424 -15.87 13.23 -7.37
CA LEU A 424 -16.79 12.12 -7.56
C LEU A 424 -18.11 12.54 -8.24
N ALA A 425 -18.74 13.62 -7.78
CA ALA A 425 -19.98 14.13 -8.36
C ALA A 425 -19.81 14.55 -9.83
N ARG A 426 -18.67 15.18 -10.19
CA ARG A 426 -18.34 15.52 -11.58
C ARG A 426 -18.22 14.29 -12.47
N LEU A 427 -17.59 13.22 -11.97
CA LEU A 427 -17.41 11.98 -12.71
C LEU A 427 -18.72 11.18 -12.83
N TRP A 428 -19.57 11.22 -11.80
CA TRP A 428 -20.88 10.57 -11.81
C TRP A 428 -21.94 11.34 -12.62
N GLY A 429 -21.81 12.67 -12.70
CA GLY A 429 -22.75 13.57 -13.38
C GLY A 429 -24.00 13.89 -12.56
N ARG A 430 -24.08 13.45 -11.30
CA ARG A 430 -25.15 13.77 -10.34
C ARG A 430 -24.58 13.97 -8.95
N THR A 431 -25.41 14.52 -8.05
CA THR A 431 -25.05 14.74 -6.67
C THR A 431 -24.53 13.48 -5.98
N CYS A 432 -23.50 13.64 -5.16
CA CYS A 432 -23.02 12.63 -4.22
C CYS A 432 -23.14 13.14 -2.78
N HIS A 433 -23.46 12.22 -1.87
CA HIS A 433 -23.57 12.46 -0.44
C HIS A 433 -22.55 11.60 0.32
N LEU A 434 -21.95 12.14 1.37
CA LEU A 434 -21.06 11.42 2.27
C LEU A 434 -21.53 11.59 3.70
N GLU A 435 -21.88 10.48 4.36
CA GLU A 435 -22.18 10.42 5.79
C GLU A 435 -20.91 10.15 6.59
N THR A 436 -20.64 10.97 7.62
CA THR A 436 -19.50 10.82 8.53
C THR A 436 -19.85 11.28 9.95
N LEU A 437 -18.95 11.06 10.90
CA LEU A 437 -19.01 11.60 12.27
C LEU A 437 -17.90 12.63 12.46
N ILE A 438 -18.22 13.75 13.13
CA ILE A 438 -17.29 14.80 13.56
C ILE A 438 -17.65 15.19 15.00
N GLU A 439 -16.68 15.16 15.91
CA GLU A 439 -16.87 15.36 17.35
C GLU A 439 -18.00 14.48 17.93
N GLY A 440 -18.16 13.28 17.36
CA GLY A 440 -19.23 12.33 17.69
C GLY A 440 -20.62 12.68 17.16
N GLN A 441 -20.78 13.78 16.42
CA GLN A 441 -22.05 14.18 15.80
C GLN A 441 -22.11 13.75 14.33
N PRO A 442 -23.28 13.27 13.85
CA PRO A 442 -23.44 12.89 12.45
C PRO A 442 -23.50 14.11 11.54
N LEU A 443 -22.67 14.07 10.51
CA LEU A 443 -22.55 15.11 9.49
C LEU A 443 -22.73 14.47 8.12
N ARG A 444 -23.52 15.13 7.26
CA ARG A 444 -23.58 14.79 5.84
C ARG A 444 -22.95 15.89 5.01
N ILE A 445 -21.99 15.53 4.17
CA ILE A 445 -21.43 16.39 3.13
C ILE A 445 -22.17 16.06 1.82
N LYS A 446 -22.57 17.08 1.07
CA LYS A 446 -23.23 16.95 -0.23
C LYS A 446 -22.45 17.77 -1.26
N SER A 447 -22.29 17.23 -2.46
CA SER A 447 -21.74 17.98 -3.59
C SER A 447 -22.45 17.62 -4.89
N ASP A 448 -22.74 18.62 -5.72
CA ASP A 448 -23.28 18.46 -7.08
C ASP A 448 -22.19 18.50 -8.18
N GLY A 449 -20.95 18.80 -7.80
CA GLY A 449 -19.80 18.92 -8.69
C GLY A 449 -19.29 20.35 -8.81
N GLU A 450 -20.06 21.34 -8.35
CA GLU A 450 -19.64 22.74 -8.28
C GLU A 450 -19.61 23.21 -6.82
N GLU A 451 -20.74 23.07 -6.13
CA GLU A 451 -20.90 23.50 -4.74
C GLU A 451 -20.75 22.33 -3.76
N ILE A 452 -20.17 22.64 -2.60
CA ILE A 452 -20.07 21.70 -1.47
C ILE A 452 -20.93 22.27 -0.34
N SER A 453 -21.90 21.50 0.13
CA SER A 453 -22.70 21.83 1.30
C SER A 453 -22.50 20.83 2.43
N ARG A 454 -22.66 21.31 3.67
CA ARG A 454 -22.54 20.50 4.88
C ARG A 454 -23.86 20.63 5.64
N VAL A 455 -24.47 19.49 5.96
CA VAL A 455 -25.76 19.40 6.64
C VAL A 455 -25.57 18.56 7.88
N GLU A 456 -25.72 19.19 9.05
CA GLU A 456 -25.81 18.47 10.33
C GLU A 456 -27.06 17.58 10.30
N GLN A 457 -26.90 16.33 10.73
CA GLN A 457 -28.01 15.41 10.82
C GLN A 457 -28.51 15.35 12.27
N SER A 458 -29.83 15.36 12.46
CA SER A 458 -30.39 14.90 13.72
C SER A 458 -30.00 13.44 13.92
N PRO A 459 -29.58 13.01 15.13
CA PRO A 459 -29.23 11.61 15.37
C PRO A 459 -30.43 10.71 15.05
N SER A 460 -30.37 10.05 13.88
CA SER A 460 -31.32 9.02 13.47
C SER A 460 -31.06 7.76 14.27
N ALA A 461 -32.13 7.07 14.70
CA ALA A 461 -32.12 5.90 15.58
C ALA A 461 -31.54 4.61 14.95
N SER A 462 -30.64 4.72 13.96
CA SER A 462 -30.07 3.59 13.21
C SER A 462 -28.56 3.44 13.33
N THR A 463 -27.89 4.23 14.15
CA THR A 463 -26.47 4.00 14.49
C THR A 463 -26.41 2.93 15.58
N PRO A 464 -25.74 1.78 15.38
CA PRO A 464 -25.47 0.89 16.49
C PRO A 464 -24.60 1.66 17.50
N PRO A 465 -24.87 1.56 18.81
CA PRO A 465 -24.13 2.32 19.80
C PRO A 465 -22.65 1.97 19.69
N ALA A 466 -21.79 2.99 19.75
CA ALA A 466 -20.37 2.81 19.99
C ALA A 466 -20.24 1.85 21.19
N GLY A 467 -19.59 0.70 20.97
CA GLY A 467 -19.51 -0.37 21.96
C GLY A 467 -19.00 0.17 23.30
N GLU A 468 -19.90 0.34 24.24
CA GLU A 468 -19.57 0.49 25.65
C GLU A 468 -18.87 -0.79 26.07
N GLY A 469 -17.67 -0.65 26.62
CA GLY A 469 -16.89 -1.78 27.09
C GLY A 469 -17.69 -2.59 28.10
N GLU A 470 -17.88 -3.87 27.81
CA GLU A 470 -18.25 -4.85 28.81
C GLU A 470 -17.21 -4.80 29.92
N GLN A 471 -17.60 -4.24 31.07
CA GLN A 471 -16.94 -4.51 32.34
C GLN A 471 -17.06 -6.02 32.59
N PRO A 472 -15.97 -6.73 32.88
CA PRO A 472 -16.09 -8.13 33.29
C PRO A 472 -16.81 -8.16 34.65
N ALA A 473 -17.94 -8.85 34.69
CA ALA A 473 -18.55 -9.25 35.94
C ALA A 473 -17.60 -10.22 36.67
N ALA A 474 -17.55 -10.01 37.99
CA ALA A 474 -16.73 -10.65 39.02
C ALA A 474 -16.29 -12.11 38.81
#